data_AF-A0A1Y5I977-F1
#
_entry.id   AF-A0A1Y5I977-F1
#
_cell.length_a   1.000
_cell.length_b   1.000
_cell.length_c   1.000
_cell.angle_alpha   90.00
_cell.angle_beta   90.00
_cell.angle_gamma   90.00
#
_symmetry.space_group_name_H-M   'P 1'
#
loop_
_entity.id
_entity.type
_entity.pdbx_description
1 polymer ?
#
loop_
_entity_poly.entity_id
_entity_poly.type
_entity_poly.pdbx_seq_one_letter_code
_entity_poly.pdbx_strand_id
1 'polypeptide(L)'
;MPSEVYEHGVNKLMWYEERFGADRVKTFEPRLRQAFARAGIEGEYSLDGNTGPTSRGHRLAYLAESKYGRETQDKFMEAIFTRYFLKGETPCDRDVLLAAATEAGLDREECEKVIADDDAFAAEVEEQKRRFAARVSGVPHFIISHGGRRLEFGGAQPPDVFAEAFVDLLGIDELVVE
;
A
#
# COMPACT_ATOMS: atom_id res chain seq x y z
N MET A 1 4.11 -8.66 -18.33
CA MET A 1 3.69 -9.98 -17.81
C MET A 1 2.62 -10.53 -18.73
N PRO A 2 2.46 -11.85 -18.90
CA PRO A 2 1.32 -12.43 -19.63
C PRO A 2 -0.02 -11.94 -19.07
N SER A 3 -1.08 -11.90 -19.88
CA SER A 3 -2.41 -11.40 -19.49
C SER A 3 -3.00 -12.14 -18.29
N GLU A 4 -2.77 -13.44 -18.15
CA GLU A 4 -3.25 -14.25 -17.01
C GLU A 4 -2.67 -13.79 -15.66
N VAL A 5 -1.46 -13.20 -15.66
CA VAL A 5 -0.85 -12.64 -14.45
C VAL A 5 -1.59 -11.39 -13.98
N TYR A 6 -2.29 -10.69 -14.87
CA TYR A 6 -3.11 -9.54 -14.49
C TYR A 6 -4.41 -9.96 -13.80
N GLU A 7 -4.86 -11.20 -13.99
CA GLU A 7 -6.12 -11.68 -13.41
C GLU A 7 -5.90 -12.42 -12.10
N HIS A 8 -4.93 -13.33 -12.02
CA HIS A 8 -4.74 -14.18 -10.83
C HIS A 8 -3.38 -14.00 -10.13
N GLY A 9 -2.49 -13.18 -10.70
CA GLY A 9 -1.13 -13.01 -10.20
C GLY A 9 -0.25 -14.24 -10.42
N VAL A 10 0.91 -14.23 -9.77
CA VAL A 10 1.88 -15.33 -9.74
C VAL A 10 2.25 -15.65 -8.29
N ASN A 11 2.77 -16.84 -8.02
CA ASN A 11 3.18 -17.21 -6.66
C ASN A 11 4.16 -16.17 -6.09
N LYS A 12 3.80 -15.63 -4.92
CA LYS A 12 4.48 -14.48 -4.30
C LYS A 12 5.93 -14.78 -3.94
N LEU A 13 6.19 -15.92 -3.30
CA LEU A 13 7.54 -16.33 -2.90
C LEU A 13 8.43 -16.54 -4.13
N MET A 14 7.96 -17.32 -5.12
CA MET A 14 8.71 -17.56 -6.35
C MET A 14 9.05 -16.26 -7.08
N TRP A 15 8.09 -15.33 -7.17
CA TRP A 15 8.30 -14.03 -7.80
C TRP A 15 9.32 -13.17 -7.02
N TYR A 16 9.34 -13.22 -5.68
CA TYR A 16 10.38 -12.56 -4.87
C TYR A 16 11.75 -13.17 -5.09
N GLU A 17 11.85 -14.50 -5.14
CA GLU A 17 13.12 -15.19 -5.38
C GLU A 17 13.66 -14.91 -6.78
N GLU A 18 12.80 -14.89 -7.81
CA GLU A 18 13.18 -14.52 -9.18
C GLU A 18 13.64 -13.06 -9.27
N ARG A 19 12.89 -12.14 -8.64
CA ARG A 19 13.17 -10.70 -8.74
C ARG A 19 14.36 -10.25 -7.91
N PHE A 20 14.54 -10.81 -6.71
CA PHE A 20 15.52 -10.34 -5.73
C PHE A 20 16.64 -11.35 -5.44
N GLY A 21 16.43 -12.63 -5.75
CA GLY A 21 17.31 -13.73 -5.36
C GLY A 21 16.96 -14.32 -4.00
N ALA A 22 16.96 -15.65 -3.89
CA ALA A 22 16.56 -16.38 -2.68
C ALA A 22 17.32 -15.97 -1.41
N ASP A 23 18.62 -15.67 -1.51
CA ASP A 23 19.40 -15.22 -0.35
C ASP A 23 18.97 -13.85 0.16
N ARG A 24 18.54 -12.94 -0.74
CA ARG A 24 17.98 -11.65 -0.34
C ARG A 24 16.63 -11.83 0.33
N VAL A 25 15.77 -12.71 -0.21
CA VAL A 25 14.47 -13.03 0.38
C VAL A 25 14.64 -13.55 1.81
N LYS A 26 15.52 -14.53 2.03
CA LYS A 26 15.87 -15.04 3.36
C LYS A 26 16.37 -13.96 4.33
N THR A 27 16.93 -12.87 3.81
CA THR A 27 17.44 -11.77 4.63
C THR A 27 16.36 -10.75 5.00
N PHE A 28 15.46 -10.40 4.08
CA PHE A 28 14.44 -9.37 4.34
C PHE A 28 13.13 -9.93 4.90
N GLU A 29 12.79 -11.19 4.66
CA GLU A 29 11.56 -11.82 5.13
C GLU A 29 11.41 -11.79 6.66
N PRO A 30 12.46 -12.10 7.46
CA PRO A 30 12.38 -11.97 8.92
C PRO A 30 12.20 -10.52 9.38
N ARG A 31 12.75 -9.54 8.62
CA ARG A 31 12.59 -8.11 8.92
C ARG A 31 11.15 -7.65 8.66
N LEU A 32 10.50 -8.18 7.62
CA LEU A 32 9.08 -7.95 7.36
C LEU A 32 8.23 -8.54 8.49
N ARG A 33 8.46 -9.80 8.89
CA ARG A 33 7.77 -10.39 10.05
C ARG A 33 7.91 -9.56 11.30
N GLN A 34 9.12 -9.08 11.59
CA GLN A 34 9.37 -8.21 12.73
C GLN A 34 8.60 -6.88 12.64
N ALA A 35 8.46 -6.30 11.46
CA ALA A 35 7.66 -5.08 11.28
C ALA A 35 6.18 -5.31 11.61
N PHE A 36 5.60 -6.43 11.16
CA PHE A 36 4.23 -6.82 11.48
C PHE A 36 4.06 -7.14 12.98
N ALA A 37 5.05 -7.80 13.61
CA ALA A 37 5.03 -8.04 15.05
C ALA A 37 5.04 -6.75 15.87
N ARG A 38 5.84 -5.74 15.47
CA ARG A 38 5.84 -4.41 16.10
C ARG A 38 4.51 -3.67 15.96
N ALA A 39 3.73 -3.99 14.94
CA ALA A 39 2.38 -3.46 14.74
C ALA A 39 1.30 -4.25 15.49
N GLY A 40 1.66 -5.28 16.28
CA GLY A 40 0.71 -6.06 17.08
C GLY A 40 0.00 -7.18 16.32
N ILE A 41 0.38 -7.45 15.08
CA ILE A 41 -0.20 -8.49 14.21
C ILE A 41 0.82 -9.60 13.93
N GLU A 42 1.53 -10.02 14.99
CA GLU A 42 2.52 -11.10 14.93
C GLU A 42 1.87 -12.42 14.50
N GLY A 43 2.55 -13.16 13.61
CA GLY A 43 2.09 -14.47 13.14
C GLY A 43 1.04 -14.42 12.03
N GLU A 44 0.45 -13.25 11.75
CA GLU A 44 -0.55 -13.12 10.68
C GLU A 44 0.08 -12.84 9.30
N TYR A 45 1.27 -12.25 9.26
CA TYR A 45 1.98 -12.01 8.00
C TYR A 45 2.34 -13.31 7.28
N SER A 46 1.98 -13.41 6.00
CA SER A 46 2.36 -14.53 5.15
C SER A 46 2.91 -14.12 3.77
N LEU A 47 3.93 -14.87 3.33
CA LEU A 47 4.39 -14.87 1.94
C LEU A 47 3.62 -15.86 1.05
N ASP A 48 2.62 -16.54 1.60
CA ASP A 48 1.76 -17.42 0.84
C ASP A 48 0.89 -16.63 -0.14
N GLY A 49 0.30 -17.37 -1.08
CA GLY A 49 -0.58 -16.84 -2.11
C GLY A 49 0.17 -16.21 -3.27
N ASN A 50 -0.54 -15.33 -3.97
CA ASN A 50 -0.08 -14.72 -5.21
C ASN A 50 0.18 -13.22 -5.05
N THR A 51 1.00 -12.68 -5.95
CA THR A 51 1.25 -11.26 -6.14
C THR A 51 1.02 -10.88 -7.60
N GLY A 52 0.68 -9.63 -7.88
CA GLY A 52 0.42 -9.18 -9.24
C GLY A 52 0.46 -7.66 -9.38
N PRO A 53 0.16 -7.15 -10.58
CA PRO A 53 0.10 -5.72 -10.85
C PRO A 53 -0.95 -5.02 -9.97
N THR A 54 -0.57 -3.94 -9.31
CA THR A 54 -1.45 -3.19 -8.39
C THR A 54 -2.14 -1.99 -9.04
N SER A 55 -2.03 -1.81 -10.37
CA SER A 55 -2.56 -0.64 -11.08
C SER A 55 -4.06 -0.48 -10.90
N ARG A 56 -4.85 -1.57 -11.00
CA ARG A 56 -6.30 -1.57 -10.72
C ARG A 56 -6.59 -1.10 -9.29
N GLY A 57 -5.86 -1.63 -8.31
CA GLY A 57 -5.97 -1.20 -6.90
C GLY A 57 -5.66 0.28 -6.71
N HIS A 58 -4.62 0.82 -7.36
CA HIS A 58 -4.32 2.25 -7.30
C HIS A 58 -5.42 3.12 -7.95
N ARG A 59 -6.02 2.67 -9.07
CA ARG A 59 -7.12 3.38 -9.72
C ARG A 59 -8.38 3.38 -8.84
N LEU A 60 -8.67 2.29 -8.13
CA LEU A 60 -9.74 2.24 -7.12
C LEU A 60 -9.46 3.11 -5.89
N ALA A 61 -8.22 3.14 -5.40
CA ALA A 61 -7.83 4.03 -4.31
C ALA A 61 -8.01 5.51 -4.71
N TYR A 62 -7.67 5.86 -5.95
CA TYR A 62 -7.93 7.20 -6.49
C TYR A 62 -9.42 7.51 -6.57
N LEU A 63 -10.25 6.57 -7.07
CA LEU A 63 -11.71 6.72 -7.05
C LEU A 63 -12.24 6.94 -5.62
N ALA A 64 -11.78 6.14 -4.66
CA ALA A 64 -12.18 6.24 -3.25
C ALA A 64 -11.89 7.64 -2.69
N GLU A 65 -10.65 8.14 -2.84
CA GLU A 65 -10.29 9.46 -2.31
C GLU A 65 -11.04 10.59 -3.04
N SER A 66 -11.05 10.57 -4.37
CA SER A 66 -11.58 11.66 -5.20
C SER A 66 -13.08 11.84 -5.09
N LYS A 67 -13.83 10.74 -4.89
CA LYS A 67 -15.30 10.76 -4.87
C LYS A 67 -15.90 10.55 -3.49
N TYR A 68 -15.29 9.72 -2.65
CA TYR A 68 -15.83 9.32 -1.35
C TYR A 68 -15.04 9.87 -0.15
N GLY A 69 -13.90 10.52 -0.39
CA GLY A 69 -13.05 11.11 0.62
C GLY A 69 -12.01 10.15 1.20
N ARG A 70 -11.08 10.73 1.96
CA ARG A 70 -9.89 10.04 2.48
C ARG A 70 -10.23 8.87 3.41
N GLU A 71 -11.24 9.02 4.26
CA GLU A 71 -11.64 7.94 5.17
C GLU A 71 -12.05 6.67 4.40
N THR A 72 -12.73 6.82 3.27
CA THR A 72 -13.12 5.69 2.42
C THR A 72 -11.90 5.07 1.73
N GLN A 73 -10.95 5.89 1.30
CA GLN A 73 -9.69 5.41 0.73
C GLN A 73 -8.83 4.67 1.77
N ASP A 74 -8.76 5.16 3.00
CA ASP A 74 -8.06 4.49 4.10
C ASP A 74 -8.68 3.11 4.38
N LYS A 75 -10.01 3.02 4.46
CA LYS A 75 -10.73 1.74 4.61
C LYS A 75 -10.44 0.77 3.46
N PHE A 76 -10.40 1.28 2.22
CA PHE A 76 -10.08 0.45 1.05
C PHE A 76 -8.64 -0.08 1.11
N MET A 77 -7.67 0.77 1.46
CA MET A 77 -6.27 0.34 1.61
C MET A 77 -6.12 -0.70 2.71
N GLU A 78 -6.78 -0.51 3.86
CA GLU A 78 -6.76 -1.47 4.98
C GLU A 78 -7.34 -2.83 4.56
N ALA A 79 -8.47 -2.83 3.85
CA ALA A 79 -9.09 -4.05 3.33
C ALA A 79 -8.17 -4.80 2.36
N ILE A 80 -7.50 -4.09 1.44
CA ILE A 80 -6.55 -4.71 0.50
C ILE A 80 -5.29 -5.21 1.21
N PHE A 81 -4.74 -4.45 2.15
CA PHE A 81 -3.56 -4.86 2.91
C PHE A 81 -3.84 -6.11 3.75
N THR A 82 -4.97 -6.15 4.45
CA THR A 82 -5.41 -7.34 5.19
C THR A 82 -5.47 -8.57 4.27
N ARG A 83 -6.10 -8.42 3.11
CA ARG A 83 -6.27 -9.52 2.14
C ARG A 83 -4.93 -10.03 1.59
N TYR A 84 -4.07 -9.09 1.19
CA TYR A 84 -2.80 -9.42 0.56
C TYR A 84 -1.74 -9.94 1.54
N PHE A 85 -1.56 -9.26 2.67
CA PHE A 85 -0.49 -9.55 3.62
C PHE A 85 -0.87 -10.64 4.62
N LEU A 86 -2.15 -10.78 4.96
CA LEU A 86 -2.60 -11.69 6.02
C LEU A 86 -3.37 -12.89 5.49
N LYS A 87 -4.20 -12.72 4.44
CA LYS A 87 -5.08 -13.78 3.92
C LYS A 87 -4.54 -14.52 2.69
N GLY A 88 -3.41 -14.09 2.12
CA GLY A 88 -2.84 -14.71 0.92
C GLY A 88 -3.66 -14.48 -0.37
N GLU A 89 -4.63 -13.57 -0.34
CA GLU A 89 -5.38 -13.15 -1.52
C GLU A 89 -4.49 -12.27 -2.42
N THR A 90 -4.77 -12.23 -3.72
CA THR A 90 -3.92 -11.49 -4.69
C THR A 90 -4.46 -10.07 -4.93
N PRO A 91 -3.60 -9.05 -5.03
CA PRO A 91 -4.05 -7.66 -5.11
C PRO A 91 -4.47 -7.22 -6.52
N CYS A 92 -4.36 -8.11 -7.51
CA CYS A 92 -4.77 -7.85 -8.91
C CYS A 92 -6.10 -8.54 -9.30
N ASP A 93 -6.59 -9.46 -8.45
CA ASP A 93 -7.81 -10.22 -8.73
C ASP A 93 -9.04 -9.32 -8.61
N ARG A 94 -9.88 -9.41 -9.62
CA ARG A 94 -11.07 -8.59 -9.77
C ARG A 94 -12.02 -8.74 -8.58
N ASP A 95 -12.28 -9.96 -8.14
CA ASP A 95 -13.28 -10.23 -7.11
C ASP A 95 -12.74 -9.82 -5.73
N VAL A 96 -11.44 -10.01 -5.48
CA VAL A 96 -10.74 -9.49 -4.28
C VAL A 96 -10.83 -7.96 -4.23
N LEU A 97 -10.56 -7.27 -5.33
CA LEU A 97 -10.62 -5.81 -5.42
C LEU A 97 -12.05 -5.29 -5.21
N LEU A 98 -13.05 -5.91 -5.83
CA LEU A 98 -14.45 -5.53 -5.65
C LEU A 98 -14.92 -5.77 -4.23
N ALA A 99 -14.56 -6.91 -3.62
CA ALA A 99 -14.89 -7.19 -2.23
C ALA A 99 -14.33 -6.12 -1.29
N ALA A 100 -13.03 -5.80 -1.41
CA ALA A 100 -12.39 -4.77 -0.61
C ALA A 100 -13.00 -3.38 -0.81
N ALA A 101 -13.32 -3.03 -2.06
CA ALA A 101 -13.96 -1.74 -2.37
C ALA A 101 -15.36 -1.63 -1.76
N THR A 102 -16.18 -2.67 -1.88
CA THR A 102 -17.53 -2.69 -1.29
C THR A 102 -17.50 -2.69 0.23
N GLU A 103 -16.56 -3.41 0.85
CA GLU A 103 -16.32 -3.40 2.31
C GLU A 103 -15.95 -1.99 2.81
N ALA A 104 -15.19 -1.24 2.01
CA ALA A 104 -14.83 0.15 2.31
C ALA A 104 -15.97 1.16 2.07
N GLY A 105 -17.06 0.74 1.43
CA GLY A 105 -18.23 1.59 1.15
C GLY A 105 -18.28 2.21 -0.25
N LEU A 106 -17.45 1.74 -1.19
CA LEU A 106 -17.55 2.16 -2.60
C LEU A 106 -18.74 1.48 -3.29
N ASP A 107 -19.30 2.17 -4.28
CA ASP A 107 -20.32 1.57 -5.15
C ASP A 107 -19.69 0.48 -6.04
N ARG A 108 -20.31 -0.70 -6.04
CA ARG A 108 -19.79 -1.87 -6.76
C ARG A 108 -19.80 -1.67 -8.27
N GLU A 109 -20.84 -1.08 -8.83
CA GLU A 109 -20.99 -0.88 -10.28
C GLU A 109 -19.94 0.10 -10.80
N GLU A 110 -19.64 1.15 -10.03
CA GLU A 110 -18.57 2.10 -10.36
C GLU A 110 -17.18 1.46 -10.29
N CYS A 111 -16.93 0.63 -9.28
CA CYS A 111 -15.68 -0.12 -9.20
C CYS A 111 -15.52 -1.08 -10.38
N GLU A 112 -16.60 -1.75 -10.80
CA GLU A 112 -16.60 -2.62 -11.98
C GLU A 112 -16.27 -1.84 -13.26
N LYS A 113 -16.79 -0.62 -13.42
CA LYS A 113 -16.46 0.27 -14.55
C LYS A 113 -14.98 0.64 -14.55
N VAL A 114 -14.41 1.02 -13.40
CA VAL A 114 -12.98 1.35 -13.29
C VAL A 114 -12.10 0.13 -13.58
N ILE A 115 -12.48 -1.06 -13.10
CA ILE A 115 -11.69 -2.28 -13.38
C ILE A 115 -11.74 -2.64 -14.88
N ALA A 116 -12.90 -2.47 -15.53
CA ALA A 116 -13.10 -2.82 -16.93
C ALA A 116 -12.48 -1.83 -17.92
N ASP A 117 -12.34 -0.56 -17.53
CA ASP A 117 -11.73 0.50 -18.34
C ASP A 117 -10.29 0.75 -17.86
N ASP A 118 -9.30 0.34 -18.65
CA ASP A 118 -7.88 0.51 -18.30
C ASP A 118 -7.44 1.98 -18.29
N ASP A 119 -8.17 2.88 -18.97
CA ASP A 119 -7.87 4.32 -19.01
C ASP A 119 -8.46 5.06 -17.80
N ALA A 120 -9.48 4.50 -17.15
CA ALA A 120 -10.14 5.11 -15.99
C ALA A 120 -9.14 5.38 -14.86
N PHE A 121 -8.91 6.67 -14.59
CA PHE A 121 -7.96 7.20 -13.59
C PHE A 121 -6.48 6.86 -13.83
N ALA A 122 -6.13 6.34 -15.01
CA ALA A 122 -4.75 5.94 -15.31
C ALA A 122 -3.79 7.13 -15.37
N ALA A 123 -4.22 8.25 -15.97
CA ALA A 123 -3.41 9.45 -16.11
C ALA A 123 -3.07 10.08 -14.75
N GLU A 124 -4.05 10.08 -13.84
CA GLU A 124 -3.94 10.63 -12.49
C GLU A 124 -2.99 9.79 -11.63
N VAL A 125 -3.13 8.47 -11.68
CA VAL A 125 -2.22 7.55 -10.97
C VAL A 125 -0.79 7.66 -11.52
N GLU A 126 -0.61 7.75 -12.83
CA GLU A 126 0.73 7.95 -13.41
C GLU A 126 1.32 9.31 -13.06
N GLU A 127 0.53 10.37 -13.00
CA GLU A 127 1.01 11.68 -12.55
C GLU A 127 1.44 11.66 -11.08
N GLN A 128 0.67 11.02 -10.20
CA GLN A 128 1.06 10.81 -8.80
C GLN A 128 2.40 10.07 -8.70
N LYS A 129 2.58 8.99 -9.49
CA LYS A 129 3.84 8.24 -9.53
C LYS A 129 5.00 9.10 -10.04
N ARG A 130 4.83 9.81 -11.16
CA ARG A 130 5.87 10.67 -11.76
C ARG A 130 6.35 11.76 -10.81
N ARG A 131 5.42 12.36 -10.06
CA ARG A 131 5.73 13.43 -9.10
C ARG A 131 6.78 13.02 -8.07
N PHE A 132 6.80 11.75 -7.67
CA PHE A 132 7.71 11.23 -6.64
C PHE A 132 8.84 10.35 -7.19
N ALA A 133 8.73 9.87 -8.43
CA ALA A 133 9.66 8.91 -9.03
C ALA A 133 11.14 9.36 -9.05
N ALA A 134 11.41 10.66 -9.13
CA ALA A 134 12.77 11.19 -9.16
C ALA A 134 13.45 11.21 -7.78
N ARG A 135 12.70 11.09 -6.69
CA ARG A 135 13.19 11.24 -5.30
C ARG A 135 12.94 10.01 -4.43
N VAL A 136 11.88 9.28 -4.73
CA VAL A 136 11.43 8.12 -3.96
C VAL A 136 11.75 6.84 -4.73
N SER A 137 12.66 6.04 -4.17
CA SER A 137 13.06 4.75 -4.74
C SER A 137 12.36 3.54 -4.09
N GLY A 138 11.59 3.75 -3.03
CA GLY A 138 10.85 2.71 -2.32
C GLY A 138 9.77 3.27 -1.39
N VAL A 139 8.76 2.45 -1.10
CA VAL A 139 7.63 2.77 -0.20
C VAL A 139 7.66 1.86 1.06
N PRO A 140 7.08 2.30 2.20
CA PRO A 140 6.44 3.60 2.42
C PRO A 140 7.44 4.74 2.50
N HIS A 141 6.98 5.95 2.17
CA HIS A 141 7.79 7.17 2.17
C HIS A 141 6.93 8.35 2.61
N PHE A 142 7.45 9.15 3.54
CA PHE A 142 6.68 10.19 4.23
C PHE A 142 7.30 11.56 3.98
N ILE A 143 6.43 12.52 3.66
CA ILE A 143 6.78 13.94 3.55
C ILE A 143 5.80 14.69 4.45
N ILE A 144 6.30 15.31 5.50
CA ILE A 144 5.50 16.01 6.51
C ILE A 144 5.91 17.48 6.47
N SER A 145 4.94 18.40 6.42
CA SER A 145 5.22 19.84 6.33
C SER A 145 4.28 20.62 7.23
N HIS A 146 4.83 21.57 7.97
CA HIS A 146 4.09 22.46 8.86
C HIS A 146 4.86 23.77 9.04
N GLY A 147 4.17 24.92 9.05
CA GLY A 147 4.81 26.22 9.31
C GLY A 147 5.97 26.59 8.38
N GLY A 148 5.96 26.12 7.13
CA GLY A 148 7.06 26.34 6.17
C GLY A 148 8.28 25.41 6.35
N ARG A 149 8.27 24.54 7.36
CA ARG A 149 9.26 23.48 7.56
C ARG A 149 8.80 22.20 6.88
N ARG A 150 9.76 21.35 6.49
CA ARG A 150 9.52 20.07 5.83
C ARG A 150 10.50 19.01 6.33
N LEU A 151 9.96 17.85 6.70
CA LEU A 151 10.70 16.63 6.98
C LEU A 151 10.35 15.56 5.94
N GLU A 152 11.32 14.72 5.61
CA GLU A 152 11.19 13.70 4.57
C GLU A 152 12.02 12.48 4.96
N PHE A 153 11.38 11.30 5.03
CA PHE A 153 12.03 10.05 5.39
C PHE A 153 11.32 8.84 4.78
N GLY A 154 12.10 7.78 4.53
CA GLY A 154 11.62 6.54 3.92
C GLY A 154 11.62 5.35 4.87
N GLY A 155 10.81 4.35 4.54
CA GLY A 155 10.69 3.09 5.27
C GLY A 155 9.62 3.10 6.35
N ALA A 156 9.26 1.90 6.81
CA ALA A 156 8.36 1.71 7.94
C ALA A 156 9.10 2.01 9.25
N GLN A 157 9.27 3.31 9.53
CA GLN A 157 9.92 3.79 10.75
C GLN A 157 9.07 3.46 11.98
N PRO A 158 9.69 3.23 13.15
CA PRO A 158 8.94 2.99 14.38
C PRO A 158 8.22 4.28 14.86
N PRO A 159 7.18 4.17 15.71
CA PRO A 159 6.34 5.31 16.10
C PRO A 159 7.09 6.46 16.78
N ASP A 160 8.16 6.16 17.52
CA ASP A 160 9.05 7.13 18.17
C ASP A 160 9.71 8.08 17.16
N VAL A 161 10.14 7.59 16.00
CA VAL A 161 10.68 8.44 14.93
C VAL A 161 9.64 9.43 14.41
N PHE A 162 8.37 9.00 14.31
CA PHE A 162 7.29 9.92 13.95
C PHE A 162 7.01 10.94 15.05
N ALA A 163 6.98 10.52 16.32
CA ALA A 163 6.78 11.41 17.46
C ALA A 163 7.87 12.49 17.54
N GLU A 164 9.14 12.10 17.39
CA GLU A 164 10.28 13.03 17.30
C GLU A 164 10.14 13.98 16.11
N ALA A 165 9.75 13.48 14.93
CA ALA A 165 9.52 14.31 13.76
C ALA A 165 8.40 15.34 14.00
N PHE A 166 7.32 14.97 14.70
CA PHE A 166 6.25 15.90 15.04
C PHE A 166 6.68 16.94 16.08
N VAL A 167 7.38 16.52 17.14
CA VAL A 167 7.98 17.40 18.16
C VAL A 167 8.87 18.45 17.50
N ASP A 168 9.81 18.01 16.67
CA ASP A 168 10.70 18.90 15.94
C ASP A 168 9.89 19.86 15.06
N LEU A 169 9.00 19.34 14.21
CA LEU A 169 8.29 20.13 13.22
C LEU A 169 7.36 21.18 13.84
N LEU A 170 6.68 20.83 14.93
CA LEU A 170 5.76 21.71 15.67
C LEU A 170 6.49 22.67 16.59
N GLY A 171 7.74 22.41 16.95
CA GLY A 171 8.51 23.22 17.90
C GLY A 171 7.92 23.17 19.32
N ILE A 172 7.39 22.01 19.70
CA ILE A 172 6.86 21.72 21.04
C ILE A 172 7.89 20.89 21.82
N ASP A 173 7.78 20.85 23.15
CA ASP A 173 8.75 20.11 23.98
C ASP A 173 8.48 18.60 23.98
N GLU A 174 7.21 18.19 23.92
CA GLU A 174 6.79 16.79 23.95
C GLU A 174 5.45 16.59 23.24
N LEU A 175 5.27 15.42 22.62
CA LEU A 175 3.99 14.99 22.06
C LEU A 175 3.27 14.09 23.08
N VAL A 176 2.14 14.58 23.61
CA VAL A 176 1.27 13.78 24.47
C VAL A 176 0.23 13.09 23.59
N VAL A 177 0.27 11.76 23.56
CA VAL A 177 -0.73 10.91 22.90
C VAL A 177 -1.64 10.35 23.98
N GLU A 178 -2.92 10.74 23.98
CA GLU A 178 -3.96 10.20 24.86
C GLU A 178 -4.56 8.90 24.33
#